data_AF-A0A1I5AUP6-F1
#
_entry.id   AF-A0A1I5AUP6-F1
#
_cell.length_a   1.000
_cell.length_b   1.000
_cell.length_c   1.000
_cell.angle_alpha   90.00
_cell.angle_beta   90.00
_cell.angle_gamma   90.00
#
_symmetry.space_group_name_H-M   'P 1'
#
loop_
_entity.id
_entity.type
_entity.pdbx_description
1 polymer ?
#
loop_
_entity_poly.entity_id
_entity_poly.type
_entity_poly.pdbx_seq_one_letter_code
_entity_poly.pdbx_strand_id
1 'polypeptide(L)'
;MELDAFNQLSADEAQAAIRHCVAIPHWQQSLVAARPFATTGALLATADALARQWQQPELEAALSAHPRIGERANGADKESVLSRGEQSAMQQADHALQEAMQKGNQAYEARFGRVFLIRAKGRSGEQMLAELQRRLQNSEVTEQQEALDQLREITLLRLKETIQ
;
A
#
# COMPACT_ATOMS: atom_id res chain seq x y z
N MET A 1 16.26 -6.49 6.72
CA MET A 1 17.41 -5.64 7.08
C MET A 1 17.26 -5.35 8.57
N GLU A 2 18.32 -5.47 9.35
CA GLU A 2 18.25 -5.16 10.78
C GLU A 2 18.09 -3.65 11.00
N LEU A 3 17.35 -3.25 12.04
CA LEU A 3 17.14 -1.85 12.41
C LEU A 3 18.45 -1.08 12.60
N ASP A 4 19.44 -1.68 13.26
CA ASP A 4 20.73 -1.03 13.50
C ASP A 4 21.46 -0.73 12.19
N ALA A 5 21.38 -1.63 11.21
CA ALA A 5 21.93 -1.37 9.89
C ALA A 5 21.21 -0.20 9.21
N PHE A 6 19.88 -0.14 9.29
CA PHE A 6 19.10 0.98 8.77
C PHE A 6 19.47 2.31 9.42
N ASN A 7 19.72 2.34 10.73
CA ASN A 7 20.11 3.54 11.46
C ASN A 7 21.47 4.11 11.00
N GLN A 8 22.37 3.27 10.47
CA GLN A 8 23.72 3.67 10.06
C GLN A 8 23.86 4.02 8.58
N LEU A 9 22.84 3.75 7.75
CA LEU A 9 22.86 4.10 6.33
C LEU A 9 22.93 5.62 6.12
N SER A 10 23.55 6.05 5.02
CA SER A 10 23.38 7.42 4.54
C SER A 10 21.89 7.73 4.26
N ALA A 11 21.53 9.01 4.17
CA ALA A 11 20.15 9.40 3.90
C ALA A 11 19.63 8.80 2.58
N ASP A 12 20.45 8.82 1.53
CA ASP A 12 20.10 8.31 0.21
C ASP A 12 19.90 6.79 0.20
N GLU A 13 20.81 6.05 0.84
CA GLU A 13 20.70 4.58 0.96
C GLU A 13 19.48 4.18 1.81
N ALA A 14 19.22 4.89 2.90
CA ALA A 14 18.07 4.64 3.75
C ALA A 14 16.75 4.92 3.01
N GLN A 15 16.70 6.01 2.24
CA GLN A 15 15.54 6.32 1.42
C GLN A 15 15.32 5.27 0.34
N ALA A 16 16.40 4.83 -0.34
CA ALA A 16 16.32 3.74 -1.31
C ALA A 16 15.83 2.43 -0.68
N ALA A 17 16.26 2.13 0.56
CA ALA A 17 15.90 0.92 1.28
C ALA A 17 14.40 0.82 1.62
N ILE A 18 13.67 1.95 1.70
CA ILE A 18 12.24 1.99 2.00
C ILE A 18 11.37 2.44 0.83
N ARG A 19 11.95 2.74 -0.33
CA ARG A 19 11.25 3.31 -1.50
C ARG A 19 10.05 2.48 -1.95
N HIS A 20 10.16 1.16 -1.90
CA HIS A 20 9.10 0.22 -2.29
C HIS A 20 7.92 0.16 -1.30
N CYS A 21 8.03 0.79 -0.13
CA CYS A 21 6.95 0.80 0.86
C CYS A 21 5.78 1.68 0.41
N VAL A 22 6.07 2.83 -0.20
CA VAL A 22 5.08 3.76 -0.74
C VAL A 22 5.73 4.80 -1.66
N ALA A 23 5.07 5.18 -2.76
CA ALA A 23 5.56 6.19 -3.70
C ALA A 23 5.30 7.64 -3.24
N ILE A 24 5.61 7.95 -1.97
CA ILE A 24 5.49 9.30 -1.38
C ILE A 24 6.87 9.76 -0.89
N PRO A 25 7.64 10.53 -1.69
CA PRO A 25 9.01 10.91 -1.35
C PRO A 25 9.15 11.67 -0.02
N HIS A 26 8.24 12.59 0.27
CA HIS A 26 8.29 13.39 1.50
C HIS A 26 8.11 12.54 2.77
N TRP A 27 7.28 11.50 2.73
CA TRP A 27 7.12 10.57 3.84
C TRP A 27 8.42 9.77 4.06
N GLN A 28 9.04 9.29 2.98
CA GLN A 28 10.30 8.55 3.06
C GLN A 28 11.41 9.41 3.65
N GLN A 29 11.55 10.66 3.18
CA GLN A 29 12.54 11.62 3.69
C GLN A 29 12.32 11.91 5.17
N SER A 30 11.06 12.14 5.58
CA SER A 30 10.72 12.44 6.98
C SER A 30 11.04 11.27 7.91
N LEU A 31 10.75 10.03 7.50
CA LEU A 31 11.07 8.85 8.28
C LEU A 31 12.60 8.62 8.38
N VAL A 32 13.32 8.83 7.28
CA VAL A 32 14.79 8.74 7.23
C VAL A 32 15.45 9.80 8.11
N ALA A 33 14.92 11.01 8.16
CA ALA A 33 15.41 12.11 9.00
C ALA A 33 15.14 11.90 10.50
N ALA A 34 14.14 11.07 10.85
CA ALA A 34 13.79 10.76 12.24
C ALA A 34 14.66 9.65 12.86
N ARG A 35 15.61 9.08 12.12
CA ARG A 35 16.61 8.16 12.65
C ARG A 35 17.58 8.88 13.61
N PRO A 36 18.20 8.17 14.57
CA PRO A 36 18.10 6.73 14.81
C PRO A 36 16.86 6.33 15.61
N PHE A 37 16.31 5.15 15.32
CA PHE A 37 15.22 4.56 16.11
C PHE A 37 15.76 3.54 17.11
N ALA A 38 15.24 3.58 18.34
CA ALA A 38 15.63 2.65 19.40
C ALA A 38 15.05 1.23 19.22
N THR A 39 13.88 1.11 18.58
CA THR A 39 13.21 -0.18 18.34
C THR A 39 12.42 -0.16 17.04
N THR A 40 12.14 -1.33 16.48
CA THR A 40 11.28 -1.48 15.30
C THR A 40 9.85 -1.00 15.60
N GLY A 41 9.40 -1.11 16.85
CA GLY A 41 8.14 -0.51 17.31
C GLY A 41 8.14 1.02 17.22
N ALA A 42 9.23 1.69 17.61
CA ALA A 42 9.37 3.14 17.51
C ALA A 42 9.43 3.63 16.05
N LEU A 43 10.14 2.87 15.19
CA LEU A 43 10.14 3.09 13.75
C LEU A 43 8.72 3.03 13.17
N LEU A 44 7.97 1.95 13.46
CA LEU A 44 6.62 1.75 12.94
C LEU A 44 5.63 2.78 13.49
N ALA A 45 5.75 3.18 14.76
CA ALA A 45 4.92 4.23 15.34
C ALA A 45 5.16 5.60 14.68
N THR A 46 6.43 5.93 14.40
CA THR A 46 6.78 7.17 13.70
C THR A 46 6.28 7.15 12.27
N ALA A 47 6.46 6.03 11.57
CA ALA A 47 5.93 5.80 10.23
C ALA A 47 4.41 5.96 10.15
N ASP A 48 3.67 5.42 11.12
CA ASP A 48 2.20 5.54 11.22
C ASP A 48 1.78 7.00 11.48
N ALA A 49 2.45 7.69 12.40
CA ALA A 49 2.16 9.09 12.72
C ALA A 49 2.39 10.03 11.51
N LEU A 50 3.42 9.79 10.72
CA LEU A 50 3.66 10.51 9.47
C LEU A 50 2.58 10.18 8.41
N ALA A 51 2.19 8.92 8.30
CA ALA A 51 1.18 8.49 7.33
C ALA A 51 -0.24 9.00 7.63
N ARG A 52 -0.56 9.25 8.90
CA ARG A 52 -1.85 9.85 9.31
C ARG A 52 -2.05 11.28 8.83
N GLN A 53 -1.00 11.94 8.36
CA GLN A 53 -1.05 13.31 7.85
C GLN A 53 -1.41 13.36 6.36
N TRP A 54 -1.40 12.22 5.68
CA TRP A 54 -1.68 12.13 4.25
C TRP A 54 -3.10 12.58 3.90
N GLN A 55 -3.21 13.24 2.76
CA GLN A 55 -4.44 13.73 2.17
C GLN A 55 -4.51 13.28 0.70
N GLN A 56 -5.42 13.86 -0.06
CA GLN A 56 -5.63 13.56 -1.47
C GLN A 56 -4.33 13.55 -2.32
N PRO A 57 -3.39 14.51 -2.19
CA PRO A 57 -2.19 14.52 -3.02
C PRO A 57 -1.29 13.30 -2.80
N GLU A 58 -1.16 12.87 -1.54
CA GLU A 58 -0.38 11.68 -1.19
C GLU A 58 -1.04 10.40 -1.70
N LEU A 59 -2.37 10.32 -1.62
CA LEU A 59 -3.13 9.22 -2.19
C LEU A 59 -2.89 9.13 -3.70
N GLU A 60 -3.03 10.22 -4.44
CA GLU A 60 -2.82 10.26 -5.89
C GLU A 60 -1.38 9.89 -6.28
N ALA A 61 -0.39 10.44 -5.57
CA ALA A 61 1.01 10.11 -5.78
C ALA A 61 1.29 8.62 -5.58
N ALA A 62 0.77 8.04 -4.48
CA ALA A 62 0.93 6.62 -4.22
C ALA A 62 0.26 5.75 -5.29
N LEU A 63 -0.99 6.07 -5.65
CA LEU A 63 -1.77 5.28 -6.61
C LEU A 63 -1.17 5.23 -8.01
N SER A 64 -0.34 6.19 -8.40
CA SER A 64 0.39 6.16 -9.67
C SER A 64 1.30 4.94 -9.83
N ALA A 65 1.72 4.32 -8.73
CA ALA A 65 2.57 3.12 -8.70
C ALA A 65 1.79 1.81 -8.40
N HIS A 66 0.50 1.89 -8.05
CA HIS A 66 -0.26 0.72 -7.61
C HIS A 66 -0.95 -0.02 -8.77
N PRO A 67 -0.69 -1.34 -8.94
CA PRO A 67 -1.45 -2.17 -9.87
C PRO A 67 -2.86 -2.44 -9.34
N ARG A 68 -3.81 -2.70 -10.25
CA ARG A 68 -5.19 -3.08 -9.89
C ARG A 68 -5.21 -4.44 -9.18
N ILE A 69 -6.22 -4.65 -8.31
CA ILE A 69 -6.47 -5.97 -7.73
C ILE A 69 -6.84 -6.96 -8.82
N GLY A 70 -6.11 -8.07 -8.91
CA GLY A 70 -6.32 -9.12 -9.91
C GLY A 70 -5.53 -8.96 -11.20
N GLU A 71 -4.87 -7.81 -11.41
CA GLU A 71 -3.87 -7.65 -12.46
C GLU A 71 -2.49 -8.12 -11.95
N ARG A 72 -1.73 -8.81 -12.82
CA ARG A 72 -0.36 -9.19 -12.47
C ARG A 72 0.57 -8.00 -12.63
N ALA A 73 1.22 -7.59 -11.54
CA ALA A 73 2.36 -6.70 -11.62
C ALA A 73 3.47 -7.35 -12.47
N ASN A 74 3.80 -6.71 -13.59
CA ASN A 74 4.84 -7.15 -14.52
C ASN A 74 6.19 -6.61 -14.06
N GLY A 75 7.17 -7.48 -13.82
CA GLY A 75 8.52 -7.07 -13.42
C GLY A 75 9.12 -7.89 -12.28
N ALA A 76 10.44 -7.77 -12.13
CA ALA A 76 11.22 -8.42 -11.08
C ALA A 76 11.64 -7.46 -9.96
N ASP A 77 11.21 -6.20 -10.02
CA ASP A 77 11.47 -5.25 -8.95
C ASP A 77 10.73 -5.63 -7.66
N LYS A 78 11.20 -5.05 -6.54
CA LYS A 78 10.72 -5.41 -5.20
C LYS A 78 9.24 -5.09 -5.03
N GLU A 79 8.75 -4.00 -5.64
CA GLU A 79 7.34 -3.62 -5.62
C GLU A 79 6.45 -4.66 -6.32
N SER A 80 6.84 -5.12 -7.52
CA SER A 80 6.09 -6.15 -8.24
C SER A 80 6.07 -7.48 -7.48
N VAL A 81 7.19 -7.86 -6.84
CA VAL A 81 7.25 -9.06 -6.00
C VAL A 81 6.29 -8.96 -4.81
N LEU A 82 6.30 -7.83 -4.10
CA LEU A 82 5.41 -7.60 -2.95
C LEU A 82 3.94 -7.61 -3.37
N SER A 83 3.60 -6.90 -4.45
CA SER A 83 2.23 -6.86 -4.98
C SER A 83 1.69 -8.27 -5.32
N ARG A 84 2.51 -9.13 -5.93
CA ARG A 84 2.10 -10.52 -6.22
C ARG A 84 1.86 -11.34 -4.95
N GLY A 85 2.72 -11.19 -3.94
CA GLY A 85 2.54 -11.85 -2.65
C GLY A 85 1.27 -11.39 -1.93
N GLU A 86 1.05 -10.07 -1.90
CA GLU A 86 -0.10 -9.41 -1.29
C GLU A 86 -1.43 -9.89 -1.90
N GLN A 87 -1.52 -10.05 -3.22
CA GLN A 87 -2.74 -10.41 -3.94
C GLN A 87 -2.83 -11.89 -4.36
N SER A 88 -1.99 -12.76 -3.78
CA SER A 88 -1.92 -14.19 -4.12
C SER A 88 -3.29 -14.90 -4.07
N ALA A 89 -4.16 -14.55 -3.13
CA ALA A 89 -5.51 -15.10 -3.04
C ALA A 89 -6.38 -14.79 -4.28
N MET A 90 -6.27 -13.59 -4.84
CA MET A 90 -7.01 -13.22 -6.06
C MET A 90 -6.47 -13.94 -7.31
N GLN A 91 -5.17 -14.23 -7.34
CA GLN A 91 -4.56 -14.95 -8.46
C GLN A 91 -5.00 -16.42 -8.53
N GLN A 92 -5.48 -16.97 -7.40
CA GLN A 92 -5.99 -18.34 -7.29
C GLN A 92 -7.52 -18.42 -7.34
N ALA A 93 -8.20 -17.26 -7.43
CA ALA A 93 -9.64 -17.18 -7.54
C ALA A 93 -10.17 -17.84 -8.81
N ASP A 94 -11.41 -18.31 -8.78
CA ASP A 94 -12.10 -18.81 -9.96
C ASP A 94 -12.38 -17.70 -10.97
N HIS A 95 -12.73 -18.09 -12.20
CA HIS A 95 -12.98 -17.16 -13.29
C HIS A 95 -14.14 -16.19 -12.98
N ALA A 96 -15.18 -16.66 -12.29
CA ALA A 96 -16.35 -15.84 -11.98
C ALA A 96 -15.99 -14.71 -11.00
N LEU A 97 -15.18 -15.02 -9.99
CA LEU A 97 -14.69 -14.06 -9.01
C LEU A 97 -13.71 -13.06 -9.64
N GLN A 98 -12.83 -13.52 -10.53
CA GLN A 98 -11.93 -12.64 -11.29
C GLN A 98 -12.71 -11.65 -12.17
N GLU A 99 -13.72 -12.13 -12.90
CA GLU A 99 -14.58 -11.28 -13.73
C GLU A 99 -15.37 -10.27 -12.89
N ALA A 100 -15.89 -10.70 -11.73
CA ALA A 100 -16.59 -9.81 -10.80
C ALA A 100 -15.66 -8.72 -10.24
N MET A 101 -14.42 -9.06 -9.89
CA MET A 101 -13.41 -8.10 -9.45
C MET A 101 -13.04 -7.11 -10.57
N GLN A 102 -12.89 -7.58 -11.81
CA GLN A 102 -12.62 -6.72 -12.95
C GLN A 102 -13.73 -5.70 -13.19
N LYS A 103 -15.00 -6.15 -13.21
CA LYS A 103 -16.17 -5.26 -13.32
C LYS A 103 -16.24 -4.27 -12.16
N GLY A 104 -15.94 -4.75 -10.96
CA GLY A 104 -15.84 -3.94 -9.76
C GLY A 104 -14.82 -2.81 -9.88
N ASN A 105 -13.59 -3.12 -10.30
CA ASN A 105 -12.53 -2.12 -10.51
C ASN A 105 -12.96 -1.06 -11.52
N GLN A 106 -13.57 -1.46 -12.64
CA GLN A 106 -14.07 -0.52 -13.65
C GLN A 106 -15.14 0.42 -13.09
N ALA A 107 -16.10 -0.11 -12.32
CA ALA A 107 -17.13 0.70 -11.67
C ALA A 107 -16.53 1.66 -10.63
N TYR A 108 -15.52 1.21 -9.89
CA TYR A 108 -14.83 2.01 -8.88
C TYR A 108 -14.06 3.16 -9.53
N GLU A 109 -13.30 2.90 -10.59
CA GLU A 109 -12.58 3.93 -11.36
C GLU A 109 -13.53 4.94 -12.00
N ALA A 110 -14.66 4.49 -12.55
CA ALA A 110 -15.66 5.38 -13.12
C ALA A 110 -16.30 6.32 -12.08
N ARG A 111 -16.43 5.87 -10.83
CA ARG A 111 -17.03 6.66 -9.74
C ARG A 111 -16.04 7.61 -9.07
N PHE A 112 -14.85 7.11 -8.72
CA PHE A 112 -13.90 7.80 -7.85
C PHE A 112 -12.67 8.34 -8.59
N GLY A 113 -12.53 8.04 -9.90
CA GLY A 113 -11.43 8.53 -10.73
C GLY A 113 -10.05 7.97 -10.36
N ARG A 114 -10.00 6.86 -9.61
CA ARG A 114 -8.76 6.25 -9.11
C ARG A 114 -8.90 4.73 -8.98
N VAL A 115 -7.78 4.00 -8.96
CA VAL A 115 -7.78 2.54 -8.78
C VAL A 115 -8.28 2.14 -7.38
N PHE A 116 -8.92 0.98 -7.28
CA PHE A 116 -9.34 0.42 -6.00
C PHE A 116 -8.12 -0.07 -5.20
N LEU A 117 -7.91 0.50 -4.02
CA LEU A 117 -6.80 0.17 -3.12
C LEU A 117 -7.29 -0.54 -1.86
N ILE A 118 -6.73 -1.69 -1.55
CA ILE A 118 -7.01 -2.46 -0.33
C ILE A 118 -5.77 -3.24 0.12
N ARG A 119 -5.55 -3.37 1.43
CA ARG A 119 -4.49 -4.24 1.98
C ARG A 119 -4.83 -5.71 1.73
N ALA A 120 -4.33 -6.28 0.64
CA ALA A 120 -4.75 -7.61 0.21
C ALA A 120 -4.23 -8.74 1.11
N LYS A 121 -3.06 -8.58 1.75
CA LYS A 121 -2.44 -9.64 2.56
C LYS A 121 -3.39 -10.13 3.65
N GLY A 122 -3.71 -11.43 3.63
CA GLY A 122 -4.59 -12.08 4.61
C GLY A 122 -6.09 -11.95 4.33
N ARG A 123 -6.49 -11.37 3.18
CA ARG A 123 -7.88 -11.35 2.70
C ARG A 123 -8.07 -12.38 1.58
N SER A 124 -9.23 -13.03 1.56
CA SER A 124 -9.65 -13.87 0.42
C SER A 124 -10.09 -13.01 -0.76
N GLY A 125 -10.25 -13.64 -1.93
CA GLY A 125 -10.78 -12.94 -3.11
C GLY A 125 -12.19 -12.39 -2.90
N GLU A 126 -13.04 -13.17 -2.24
CA GLU A 126 -14.42 -12.82 -1.91
C GLU A 126 -14.48 -11.67 -0.91
N GLN A 127 -13.59 -11.67 0.09
CA GLN A 127 -13.49 -10.55 1.05
C GLN A 127 -13.07 -9.26 0.35
N MET A 128 -12.12 -9.33 -0.58
CA MET A 128 -11.72 -8.16 -1.38
C MET A 128 -12.86 -7.66 -2.27
N LEU A 129 -13.61 -8.56 -2.92
CA LEU A 129 -14.77 -8.19 -3.72
C LEU A 129 -15.89 -7.56 -2.88
N ALA A 130 -16.16 -8.12 -1.70
CA ALA A 130 -17.16 -7.59 -0.77
C ALA A 130 -16.79 -6.17 -0.32
N GLU A 131 -15.53 -5.91 0.01
CA GLU A 131 -15.07 -4.56 0.35
C GLU A 131 -15.19 -3.59 -0.83
N LEU A 132 -14.85 -4.02 -2.04
CA LEU A 132 -15.03 -3.21 -3.24
C LEU A 132 -16.52 -2.82 -3.41
N GLN A 133 -17.42 -3.80 -3.32
CA GLN A 133 -18.85 -3.57 -3.48
C GLN A 133 -19.44 -2.67 -2.38
N ARG A 134 -18.98 -2.82 -1.14
CA ARG A 134 -19.37 -1.96 -0.02
C ARG A 134 -18.88 -0.52 -0.24
N ARG A 135 -17.61 -0.36 -0.61
CA ARG A 135 -16.96 0.95 -0.81
C ARG A 135 -17.49 1.71 -2.01
N LEU A 136 -18.01 1.02 -3.02
CA LEU A 136 -18.80 1.65 -4.09
C LEU A 136 -20.02 2.42 -3.59
N GLN A 137 -20.51 2.17 -2.36
CA GLN A 137 -21.60 2.92 -1.75
C GLN A 137 -21.14 4.13 -0.93
N ASN A 138 -19.83 4.29 -0.72
CA ASN A 138 -19.29 5.40 0.07
C ASN A 138 -19.49 6.75 -0.63
N SER A 139 -19.55 7.82 0.18
CA SER A 139 -19.34 9.18 -0.32
C SER A 139 -17.89 9.37 -0.76
N GLU A 140 -17.61 10.37 -1.60
CA GLU A 140 -16.22 10.68 -2.03
C GLU A 140 -15.29 10.90 -0.82
N VAL A 141 -15.74 11.66 0.18
CA VAL A 141 -14.96 11.97 1.39
C VAL A 141 -14.70 10.72 2.23
N THR A 142 -15.73 9.88 2.41
CA THR A 142 -15.59 8.61 3.14
C THR A 142 -14.61 7.69 2.43
N GLU A 143 -14.72 7.59 1.10
CA GLU A 143 -13.86 6.71 0.32
C GLU A 143 -12.41 7.16 0.32
N GLN A 144 -12.16 8.46 0.18
CA GLN A 144 -10.80 9.02 0.25
C GLN A 144 -10.14 8.68 1.59
N GLN A 145 -10.86 8.88 2.70
CA GLN A 145 -10.34 8.57 4.03
C GLN A 145 -10.03 7.08 4.19
N GLU A 146 -10.93 6.21 3.71
CA GLU A 146 -10.73 4.77 3.80
C GLU A 146 -9.59 4.27 2.89
N ALA A 147 -9.45 4.83 1.69
CA ALA A 147 -8.34 4.53 0.78
C ALA A 147 -6.99 4.94 1.39
N LEU A 148 -6.92 6.10 2.06
CA LEU A 148 -5.74 6.54 2.82
C LEU A 148 -5.39 5.58 3.96
N ASP A 149 -6.40 5.08 4.68
CA ASP A 149 -6.18 4.08 5.72
C ASP A 149 -5.67 2.75 5.17
N GLN A 150 -6.20 2.29 4.04
CA GLN A 150 -5.69 1.10 3.35
C GLN A 150 -4.25 1.30 2.84
N LEU A 151 -3.92 2.48 2.31
CA LEU A 151 -2.56 2.83 1.89
C LEU A 151 -1.59 2.75 3.08
N ARG A 152 -1.97 3.36 4.21
CA ARG A 152 -1.19 3.33 5.45
C ARG A 152 -0.95 1.90 5.95
N GLU A 153 -1.97 1.04 5.95
CA GLU A 153 -1.82 -0.38 6.31
C GLU A 153 -0.79 -1.08 5.41
N ILE A 154 -0.85 -0.87 4.10
CA ILE A 154 0.09 -1.46 3.13
C ILE A 154 1.50 -0.97 3.39
N THR A 155 1.69 0.35 3.56
CA THR A 155 3.01 0.93 3.80
C THR A 155 3.66 0.38 5.06
N LEU A 156 2.91 0.31 6.17
CA LEU A 156 3.44 -0.20 7.44
C LEU A 156 3.76 -1.69 7.39
N LEU A 157 2.94 -2.47 6.68
CA LEU A 157 3.20 -3.89 6.45
C LEU A 157 4.50 -4.09 5.67
N ARG A 158 4.68 -3.38 4.55
CA ARG A 158 5.90 -3.44 3.74
C ARG A 158 7.13 -2.98 4.51
N LEU A 159 7.00 -1.94 5.34
CA LEU A 159 8.09 -1.44 6.18
C LEU A 159 8.50 -2.49 7.22
N LYS A 160 7.53 -3.11 7.90
CA LYS A 160 7.76 -4.19 8.88
C LYS A 160 8.42 -5.42 8.27
N GLU A 161 8.12 -5.75 7.02
CA GLU A 161 8.78 -6.85 6.29
C GLU A 161 10.19 -6.49 5.82
N THR A 162 10.46 -5.19 5.66
CA THR A 162 11.75 -4.69 5.18
C THR A 162 12.77 -4.56 6.31
N ILE A 163 12.34 -4.06 7.47
CA ILE A 163 13.18 -3.72 8.61
C ILE A 163 12.74 -4.55 9.82
N GLN A 164 13.66 -5.35 10.36
CA GLN A 164 13.46 -6.22 11.52
C GLN A 164 14.16 -5.64 12.74
#